data_AF-A0A2E2ZHS3-F1
#
_entry.id   AF-A0A2E2ZHS3-F1
#
_cell.length_a   1.000
_cell.length_b   1.000
_cell.length_c   1.000
_cell.angle_alpha   90.00
_cell.angle_beta   90.00
_cell.angle_gamma   90.00
#
_symmetry.space_group_name_H-M   'P 1'
#
loop_
_entity.id
_entity.type
_entity.pdbx_description
1 polymer ?
#
loop_
_entity_poly.entity_id
_entity_poly.type
_entity_poly.pdbx_seq_one_letter_code
_entity_poly.pdbx_strand_id
1 'polypeptide(L)' 'MINVLITCIGGYYGIDTIEALKSDSEIDINVIGVDADPTVVNRNFVDTFFCIPNADEDPESFINSLYEIC' A
#
# COMPACT_ATOMS: atom_id res chain seq x y z
N MET A 1 12.09 -3.07 12.19
CA MET A 1 10.90 -2.51 11.55
C MET A 1 11.25 -1.50 10.48
N ILE A 2 11.00 -1.85 9.21
CA ILE A 2 10.99 -0.94 8.06
C ILE A 2 9.53 -0.84 7.59
N ASN A 3 9.03 0.38 7.42
CA ASN A 3 7.72 0.62 6.82
C ASN A 3 7.88 0.73 5.30
N VAL A 4 7.08 -0.02 4.55
CA VAL A 4 7.03 0.06 3.09
C VAL A 4 5.61 0.42 2.69
N LEU A 5 5.45 1.61 2.12
CA LEU A 5 4.19 2.05 1.52
C LEU A 5 4.13 1.60 0.06
N ILE A 6 3.06 0.91 -0.32
CA ILE A 6 2.79 0.48 -1.70
C ILE A 6 1.53 1.21 -2.19
N THR A 7 1.68 2.03 -3.24
CA THR A 7 0.56 2.65 -3.94
C THR A 7 0.00 1.71 -5.00
N CYS A 8 -1.29 1.87 -5.36
CA CYS A 8 -1.97 1.02 -6.33
C CYS A 8 -1.94 -0.47 -5.92
N ILE A 9 -2.26 -0.76 -4.65
CA ILE A 9 -2.17 -2.13 -4.13
C ILE A 9 -3.13 -3.09 -4.84
N GLY A 10 -4.21 -2.59 -5.45
CA GLY A 10 -5.12 -3.36 -6.30
C GLY A 10 -4.55 -3.78 -7.64
N GLY A 11 -3.38 -3.26 -8.02
CA GLY A 11 -2.70 -3.59 -9.26
C GLY A 11 -2.26 -5.05 -9.37
N TYR A 12 -1.96 -5.47 -10.59
CA TYR A 12 -1.34 -6.77 -10.85
C TYR A 12 -0.02 -6.89 -10.09
N TYR A 13 0.27 -8.09 -9.58
CA TYR A 13 1.48 -8.42 -8.82
C TYR A 13 1.59 -7.74 -7.43
N GLY A 14 0.51 -7.16 -6.91
CA GLY A 14 0.48 -6.64 -5.54
C GLY A 14 0.79 -7.74 -4.50
N ILE A 15 0.16 -8.90 -4.62
CA ILE A 15 0.41 -10.05 -3.72
C ILE A 15 1.85 -10.53 -3.85
N ASP A 16 2.35 -10.77 -5.06
CA ASP A 16 3.73 -11.24 -5.28
C ASP A 16 4.76 -10.26 -4.68
N THR A 17 4.49 -8.96 -4.76
CA THR A 17 5.35 -7.92 -4.16
C THR A 17 5.33 -8.00 -2.64
N ILE A 18 4.15 -8.15 -2.03
CA ILE A 18 4.00 -8.30 -0.57
C ILE A 18 4.73 -9.57 -0.09
N GLU A 19 4.52 -10.69 -0.79
CA GLU A 19 5.16 -11.97 -0.46
C GLU A 19 6.68 -11.87 -0.57
N ALA A 20 7.21 -11.24 -1.62
CA ALA A 20 8.64 -11.04 -1.79
C ALA A 20 9.23 -10.17 -0.66
N LEU A 21 8.55 -9.06 -0.29
CA LEU A 21 8.97 -8.21 0.83
C LEU A 21 8.99 -8.96 2.16
N LYS A 22 8.03 -9.85 2.38
CA LYS A 22 7.90 -10.64 3.62
C LYS A 22 8.65 -11.98 3.57
N SER A 23 9.37 -12.27 2.50
CA SER A 23 10.05 -13.57 2.32
C SER A 23 11.31 -13.72 3.20
N ASP A 24 11.93 -12.61 3.61
CA ASP A 24 13.08 -12.60 4.49
C ASP A 24 12.64 -12.44 5.95
N SER A 25 12.76 -13.51 6.73
CA SER A 25 12.38 -13.52 8.15
C SER A 25 13.35 -12.75 9.06
N GLU A 26 14.55 -12.40 8.59
CA GLU A 26 15.51 -11.60 9.38
C GLU A 26 15.16 -10.10 9.34
N ILE A 27 14.33 -9.68 8.38
CA ILE A 27 13.91 -8.30 8.22
C ILE A 27 12.44 -8.14 8.62
N ASP A 28 12.24 -7.37 9.68
CA ASP A 28 10.91 -6.97 10.13
C ASP A 28 10.34 -5.85 9.23
N ILE A 29 9.51 -6.24 8.26
CA ILE A 29 8.82 -5.35 7.31
C ILE A 29 7.34 -5.18 7.71
N ASN A 30 6.91 -3.93 7.80
CA ASN A 30 5.50 -3.54 7.91
C ASN A 30 5.04 -2.95 6.57
N VAL A 31 4.07 -3.61 5.92
CA VAL A 31 3.56 -3.21 4.60
C VAL A 31 2.28 -2.39 4.76
N ILE A 32 2.31 -1.16 4.27
CA ILE A 32 1.18 -0.24 4.23
C ILE A 32 0.68 -0.16 2.79
N GLY A 33 -0.53 -0.65 2.52
CA GLY A 33 -1.14 -0.58 1.19
C GLY A 33 -2.08 0.62 1.06
N VAL A 34 -2.04 1.30 -0.08
CA VAL A 34 -3.02 2.33 -0.42
C VAL A 34 -3.63 2.12 -1.81
N ASP A 35 -4.92 2.40 -1.92
CA ASP A 35 -5.66 2.41 -3.19
C ASP A 35 -6.81 3.41 -3.12
N ALA A 36 -7.31 3.82 -4.28
CA ALA A 36 -8.54 4.59 -4.38
C ALA A 36 -9.79 3.70 -4.35
N ASP A 37 -9.67 2.43 -4.76
CA ASP A 37 -10.74 1.45 -4.65
C ASP A 37 -10.64 0.68 -3.32
N PRO A 38 -11.58 0.87 -2.38
CA PRO A 38 -11.55 0.16 -1.11
C PRO A 38 -11.81 -1.35 -1.27
N THR A 39 -12.29 -1.82 -2.42
CA THR A 39 -12.71 -3.22 -2.62
C THR A 39 -11.60 -4.14 -3.13
N VAL A 40 -10.41 -3.61 -3.36
CA VAL A 40 -9.27 -4.39 -3.88
C VAL A 40 -8.92 -5.57 -2.98
N VAL A 41 -8.80 -6.76 -3.56
CA VAL A 41 -8.57 -8.02 -2.81
C VAL A 41 -7.24 -7.99 -2.06
N ASN A 42 -6.21 -7.37 -2.66
CA ASN A 42 -4.85 -7.29 -2.13
C ASN A 42 -4.76 -6.51 -0.81
N ARG A 43 -5.79 -5.70 -0.48
CA ARG A 43 -5.87 -4.98 0.82
C ARG A 43 -5.82 -5.93 2.03
N ASN A 44 -6.18 -7.20 1.84
CA ASN A 44 -6.23 -8.20 2.91
C ASN A 44 -4.86 -8.84 3.19
N PHE A 45 -3.84 -8.52 2.39
CA PHE A 45 -2.48 -9.09 2.50
C PHE A 45 -1.46 -8.10 3.07
N VAL A 46 -1.80 -6.81 3.12
CA VAL A 46 -0.99 -5.77 3.77
C VAL A 46 -1.28 -5.72 5.28
N ASP A 47 -0.36 -5.14 6.05
CA ASP A 47 -0.51 -5.01 7.50
C ASP A 47 -1.46 -3.86 7.86
N THR A 48 -1.45 -2.78 7.07
CA THR A 48 -2.39 -1.67 7.18
C THR A 48 -2.85 -1.23 5.79
N PHE A 49 -4.14 -0.93 5.65
CA PHE A 49 -4.72 -0.42 4.41
C PHE A 49 -5.38 0.94 4.61
N PHE A 50 -5.10 1.88 3.71
CA PHE A 50 -5.82 3.15 3.62
C PHE A 50 -6.46 3.31 2.25
N CYS A 51 -7.74 3.71 2.25
CA CYS A 51 -8.41 4.20 1.05
C CYS A 51 -8.08 5.69 0.92
N ILE A 52 -7.42 6.09 -0.16
CA ILE A 52 -6.97 7.48 -0.39
C ILE A 52 -7.56 8.03 -1.70
N PRO A 53 -7.54 9.36 -1.94
CA PRO A 53 -8.08 9.94 -3.17
C PRO A 53 -7.43 9.37 -4.44
N ASN A 54 -8.18 9.35 -5.56
CA ASN A 54 -7.63 8.96 -6.85
C ASN A 54 -6.68 10.06 -7.37
N ALA A 55 -5.45 9.66 -7.74
CA ALA A 55 -4.43 10.60 -8.21
C ALA A 55 -4.77 11.32 -9.54
N ASP A 56 -5.58 10.70 -10.40
CA ASP A 56 -6.02 11.31 -11.67
C ASP A 56 -7.13 12.36 -11.44
N GLU A 57 -7.90 12.23 -10.35
CA GLU A 57 -9.02 13.13 -10.01
C GLU A 57 -8.57 14.27 -9.08
N ASP A 58 -7.77 13.96 -8.06
CA ASP A 58 -7.26 14.90 -7.06
C ASP A 58 -5.80 14.58 -6.66
N PRO A 59 -4.83 14.99 -7.48
CA PRO A 59 -3.41 14.69 -7.25
C PRO A 59 -2.85 15.34 -5.98
N GLU A 60 -3.36 16.51 -5.58
CA GLU A 60 -2.87 17.22 -4.38
C GLU A 60 -3.29 16.47 -3.11
N SER A 61 -4.56 16.09 -3.01
CA SER A 61 -5.04 15.30 -1.86
C SER A 61 -4.44 13.90 -1.83
N PHE A 62 -4.18 13.27 -2.98
CA PHE A 62 -3.44 12.01 -3.06
C PHE A 62 -2.05 12.14 -2.42
N ILE A 63 -1.26 13.14 -2.84
CA ILE A 63 0.09 13.36 -2.31
C ILE A 63 0.05 13.71 -0.81
N ASN A 64 -0.87 14.58 -0.38
CA ASN A 64 -1.03 14.92 1.03
C ASN A 64 -1.34 13.69 1.88
N SER A 65 -2.20 12.79 1.39
CA SER A 65 -2.49 11.52 2.08
C SER A 65 -1.23 10.66 2.25
N LEU A 66 -0.33 10.62 1.26
CA LEU A 66 0.93 9.88 1.37
C LEU A 66 1.87 10.46 2.43
N TYR A 67 1.92 11.80 2.57
CA TYR A 67 2.72 12.48 3.60
C TYR A 67 2.13 12.35 5.01
N GLU A 68 0.83 12.18 5.14
CA GLU A 68 0.19 11.96 6.45
C GLU A 68 0.42 10.53 6.97
N ILE A 69 0.54 9.57 6.05
CA ILE A 69 0.74 8.15 6.37
C ILE A 69 2.21 7.84 6.71
N CYS A 70 3.16 8.54 6.09
CA CYS A 70 4.61 8.29 6.20
C CYS A 70 5.33 9.38 7.00
#